data_AF-A0A2C6B6D4-F1
#
_entry.id   AF-A0A2C6B6D4-F1
#
_cell.length_a   1.000
_cell.length_b   1.000
_cell.length_c   1.000
_cell.angle_alpha   90.00
_cell.angle_beta   90.00
_cell.angle_gamma   90.00
#
_symmetry.space_group_name_H-M   'P 1'
#
loop_
_entity.id
_entity.type
_entity.pdbx_description
1 polymer ?
#
loop_
_entity_poly.entity_id
_entity_poly.type
_entity_poly.pdbx_seq_one_letter_code
_entity_poly.pdbx_strand_id
1 'polypeptide(L)'
;MFDFKEITSLNYEETKKAIIEPVKDLSVDYNEEAVKKIYDLTGGYPYFIQFFCDNLWGNIDKVNNITINDVNSTINSYFKRLDEGFFKSRFDRCTDKEKEFIQAMVKCGELPCTINNVAKILKKSVGSISPIRAQLINKGIIYSVKYGEIDFTVPQFDLFLKRVTK
;
A
#
# COMPACT_ATOMS: atom_id res chain seq x y z
N MET A 1 12.78 -31.06 -8.05
CA MET A 1 12.61 -29.78 -8.78
C MET A 1 11.86 -28.85 -7.84
N PHE A 2 12.42 -27.70 -7.50
CA PHE A 2 11.75 -26.74 -6.62
C PHE A 2 10.76 -25.92 -7.45
N ASP A 3 9.51 -25.85 -6.99
CA ASP A 3 8.48 -25.00 -7.58
C ASP A 3 8.54 -23.64 -6.85
N PHE A 4 8.99 -22.61 -7.55
CA PHE A 4 9.07 -21.26 -7.02
C PHE A 4 7.78 -20.53 -7.38
N LYS A 5 6.92 -20.30 -6.38
CA LYS A 5 5.71 -19.49 -6.54
C LYS A 5 5.99 -18.07 -6.07
N GLU A 6 5.84 -17.12 -6.97
CA GLU A 6 5.88 -15.71 -6.65
C GLU A 6 4.63 -15.34 -5.83
N ILE A 7 4.84 -14.74 -4.67
CA ILE A 7 3.75 -14.24 -3.82
C ILE A 7 3.54 -12.77 -4.17
N THR A 8 2.37 -12.45 -4.74
CA THR A 8 1.98 -11.09 -5.13
C THR A 8 0.57 -10.77 -4.61
N SER A 9 0.05 -9.58 -4.91
CA SER A 9 -1.34 -9.21 -4.61
C SER A 9 -2.33 -10.19 -5.24
N LEU A 10 -3.47 -10.36 -4.57
CA LEU A 10 -4.57 -11.19 -5.07
C LEU A 10 -5.13 -10.59 -6.35
N ASN A 11 -5.48 -11.43 -7.32
CA ASN A 11 -6.29 -10.99 -8.45
C ASN A 11 -7.73 -10.68 -8.00
N TYR A 12 -8.57 -10.22 -8.93
CA TYR A 12 -9.95 -9.85 -8.62
C TYR A 12 -10.77 -11.02 -8.03
N GLU A 13 -10.70 -12.21 -8.63
CA GLU A 13 -11.45 -13.39 -8.18
C GLU A 13 -10.99 -13.86 -6.79
N GLU A 14 -9.69 -13.82 -6.54
CA GLU A 14 -9.12 -14.14 -5.22
C GLU A 14 -9.51 -13.09 -4.18
N THR A 15 -9.51 -11.81 -4.54
CA THR A 15 -9.97 -10.73 -3.66
C THR A 15 -11.45 -10.87 -3.33
N LYS A 16 -12.28 -11.21 -4.33
CA LYS A 16 -13.71 -11.47 -4.17
C LYS A 16 -13.95 -12.62 -3.18
N LYS A 17 -13.21 -13.73 -3.31
CA LYS A 17 -13.26 -14.83 -2.34
C LYS A 17 -12.85 -14.38 -0.95
N ALA A 18 -11.74 -13.64 -0.84
CA ALA A 18 -11.26 -13.14 0.45
C ALA A 18 -12.25 -12.21 1.17
N ILE A 19 -13.15 -11.55 0.43
CA ILE A 19 -14.21 -10.68 0.99
C ILE A 19 -15.47 -11.49 1.32
N ILE A 20 -15.92 -12.38 0.42
CA ILE A 20 -17.22 -13.04 0.53
C ILE A 20 -17.17 -14.31 1.40
N GLU A 21 -16.12 -15.10 1.32
CA GLU A 21 -16.04 -16.37 2.06
C GLU A 21 -16.15 -16.18 3.59
N PRO A 22 -15.50 -15.18 4.22
CA PRO A 22 -15.61 -14.97 5.66
C PRO A 22 -17.02 -14.62 6.16
N VAL A 23 -17.90 -14.13 5.29
CA VAL A 23 -19.22 -13.60 5.67
C VAL A 23 -20.38 -14.45 5.17
N LYS A 24 -20.08 -15.52 4.41
CA LYS A 24 -21.07 -16.38 3.75
C LYS A 24 -22.08 -16.99 4.73
N ASP A 25 -21.63 -17.40 5.91
CA ASP A 25 -22.47 -18.02 6.94
C ASP A 25 -23.22 -16.99 7.81
N LEU A 26 -22.96 -15.69 7.60
CA LEU A 26 -23.57 -14.59 8.35
C LEU A 26 -24.80 -13.99 7.65
N SER A 27 -25.24 -14.57 6.52
CA SER A 27 -26.32 -14.01 5.69
C SER A 27 -26.06 -12.57 5.24
N VAL A 28 -24.79 -12.29 4.93
CA VAL A 28 -24.31 -10.99 4.45
C VAL A 28 -23.85 -11.15 3.02
N ASP A 29 -24.40 -10.34 2.13
CA ASP A 29 -24.03 -10.28 0.72
C ASP A 29 -23.32 -8.96 0.38
N TYR A 30 -22.49 -8.99 -0.67
CA TYR A 30 -21.87 -7.81 -1.25
C TYR A 30 -22.33 -7.66 -2.69
N ASN A 31 -22.74 -6.45 -3.08
CA ASN A 31 -22.93 -6.12 -4.48
C ASN A 31 -21.61 -6.22 -5.25
N GLU A 32 -21.66 -6.66 -6.51
CA GLU A 32 -20.46 -6.82 -7.36
C GLU A 32 -19.63 -5.53 -7.47
N GLU A 33 -20.32 -4.39 -7.60
CA GLU A 33 -19.69 -3.07 -7.67
C GLU A 33 -18.96 -2.70 -6.38
N ALA A 34 -19.47 -3.13 -5.22
CA ALA A 34 -18.83 -2.92 -3.92
C ALA A 34 -17.51 -3.71 -3.86
N VAL A 35 -17.54 -4.98 -4.23
CA VAL A 35 -16.35 -5.84 -4.29
C VAL A 35 -15.31 -5.28 -5.26
N LYS A 36 -15.74 -4.87 -6.46
CA LYS A 36 -14.86 -4.23 -7.46
C LYS A 36 -14.23 -2.96 -6.91
N LYS A 37 -15.00 -2.11 -6.22
CA LYS A 37 -14.46 -0.88 -5.65
C LYS A 37 -13.43 -1.15 -4.55
N ILE A 38 -13.66 -2.17 -3.70
CA ILE A 38 -12.69 -2.59 -2.68
C ILE A 38 -11.40 -3.10 -3.34
N TYR A 39 -11.52 -3.93 -4.39
CA TYR A 39 -10.35 -4.39 -5.16
C TYR A 39 -9.56 -3.22 -5.75
N ASP A 40 -10.23 -2.28 -6.43
CA ASP A 40 -9.60 -1.10 -7.04
C ASP A 40 -8.87 -0.22 -6.00
N LEU A 41 -9.43 -0.08 -4.78
CA LEU A 41 -8.85 0.70 -3.68
C LEU A 41 -7.68 0.01 -3.00
N THR A 42 -7.69 -1.32 -2.93
CA THR A 42 -6.69 -2.11 -2.17
C THR A 42 -5.59 -2.67 -3.06
N GLY A 43 -5.81 -2.68 -4.38
CA GLY A 43 -4.90 -3.28 -5.36
C GLY A 43 -4.69 -4.77 -5.13
N GLY A 44 -5.68 -5.45 -4.55
CA GLY A 44 -5.59 -6.87 -4.19
C GLY A 44 -4.66 -7.19 -3.02
N TYR A 45 -4.11 -6.18 -2.33
CA TYR A 45 -3.16 -6.42 -1.24
C TYR A 45 -3.87 -7.00 -0.01
N PRO A 46 -3.58 -8.24 0.43
CA PRO A 46 -4.39 -8.96 1.44
C PRO A 46 -4.65 -8.18 2.71
N TYR A 47 -3.63 -7.53 3.26
CA TYR A 47 -3.77 -6.74 4.47
C TYR A 47 -4.68 -5.51 4.27
N PHE A 48 -4.62 -4.85 3.10
CA PHE A 48 -5.49 -3.70 2.81
C PHE A 48 -6.94 -4.12 2.58
N ILE A 49 -7.17 -5.29 1.98
CA ILE A 49 -8.53 -5.87 1.85
C ILE A 49 -9.13 -6.08 3.24
N GLN A 50 -8.41 -6.76 4.13
CA GLN A 50 -8.86 -7.02 5.50
C GLN A 50 -9.09 -5.73 6.27
N PHE A 51 -8.15 -4.79 6.19
CA PHE A 51 -8.24 -3.51 6.89
C PHE A 51 -9.40 -2.65 6.39
N PHE A 52 -9.68 -2.66 5.09
CA PHE A 52 -10.84 -1.98 4.52
C PHE A 52 -12.14 -2.61 5.02
N CYS A 53 -12.26 -3.94 4.97
CA CYS A 53 -13.46 -4.64 5.41
C CYS A 53 -13.72 -4.45 6.91
N ASP A 54 -12.69 -4.52 7.75
CA ASP A 54 -12.77 -4.20 9.18
C ASP A 54 -13.31 -2.78 9.41
N ASN A 55 -12.78 -1.80 8.67
CA ASN A 55 -13.25 -0.43 8.82
C ASN A 55 -14.68 -0.22 8.32
N LEU A 56 -15.05 -0.88 7.21
CA LEU A 56 -16.40 -0.85 6.64
C LEU A 56 -17.43 -1.39 7.64
N TRP A 57 -17.17 -2.57 8.21
CA TRP A 57 -18.08 -3.21 9.17
C TRP A 57 -18.26 -2.39 10.45
N GLY A 58 -17.23 -1.66 10.88
CA GLY A 58 -17.35 -0.75 12.03
C GLY A 58 -18.17 0.52 11.77
N ASN A 59 -18.51 0.82 10.51
CA ASN A 59 -19.12 2.10 10.11
C ASN A 59 -20.54 1.97 9.55
N ILE A 60 -21.06 0.75 9.36
CA ILE A 60 -22.37 0.53 8.74
C ILE A 60 -23.39 -0.05 9.73
N ASP A 61 -24.62 0.47 9.68
CA ASP A 61 -25.70 0.03 10.57
C ASP A 61 -26.40 -1.24 10.08
N LYS A 62 -26.42 -1.47 8.76
CA LYS A 62 -27.06 -2.65 8.13
C LYS A 62 -26.01 -3.47 7.39
N VAL A 63 -25.76 -4.67 7.89
CA VAL A 63 -24.73 -5.55 7.33
C VAL A 63 -25.24 -6.54 6.29
N ASN A 64 -26.57 -6.76 6.17
CA ASN A 64 -27.11 -7.85 5.35
C ASN A 64 -26.81 -7.71 3.84
N ASN A 65 -26.69 -6.49 3.33
CA ASN A 65 -26.32 -6.26 1.93
C ASN A 65 -25.44 -5.02 1.80
N ILE A 66 -24.15 -5.24 1.52
CA ILE A 66 -23.15 -4.19 1.36
C ILE A 66 -23.15 -3.68 -0.07
N THR A 67 -23.38 -2.37 -0.20
CA THR A 67 -23.48 -1.67 -1.48
C THR A 67 -22.23 -0.83 -1.78
N ILE A 68 -22.14 -0.32 -3.00
CA ILE A 68 -21.08 0.64 -3.36
C ILE A 68 -21.15 1.92 -2.53
N ASN A 69 -22.33 2.31 -2.04
CA ASN A 69 -22.49 3.50 -1.20
C ASN A 69 -21.84 3.31 0.17
N ASP A 70 -21.94 2.11 0.74
CA ASP A 70 -21.30 1.74 2.01
C ASP A 70 -19.76 1.73 1.86
N VAL A 71 -19.27 1.23 0.73
CA VAL A 71 -17.85 1.30 0.39
C VAL A 71 -17.40 2.75 0.25
N ASN A 72 -18.14 3.58 -0.49
CA ASN A 72 -17.80 4.99 -0.73
C ASN A 72 -17.79 5.82 0.56
N SER A 73 -18.75 5.59 1.47
CA SER A 73 -18.79 6.28 2.76
C SER A 73 -17.60 5.93 3.68
N THR A 74 -17.02 4.74 3.50
CA THR A 74 -15.88 4.23 4.28
C THR A 74 -14.51 4.73 3.78
N ILE A 75 -14.41 5.19 2.52
CA ILE A 75 -13.10 5.53 1.91
C ILE A 75 -12.29 6.52 2.75
N ASN A 76 -12.94 7.58 3.24
CA ASN A 76 -12.24 8.63 3.99
C ASN A 76 -11.69 8.12 5.32
N SER A 77 -12.48 7.34 6.08
CA SER A 77 -12.03 6.76 7.35
C SER A 77 -10.94 5.71 7.13
N TYR A 78 -11.03 4.92 6.05
CA TYR A 78 -10.02 3.94 5.68
C TYR A 78 -8.67 4.59 5.43
N PHE A 79 -8.61 5.61 4.57
CA PHE A 79 -7.34 6.30 4.29
C PHE A 79 -6.80 7.02 5.52
N LYS A 80 -7.66 7.66 6.33
CA LYS A 80 -7.24 8.27 7.58
C LYS A 80 -6.57 7.25 8.52
N ARG A 81 -7.21 6.10 8.74
CA ARG A 81 -6.70 5.06 9.65
C ARG A 81 -5.43 4.39 9.11
N LEU A 82 -5.32 4.20 7.78
CA LEU A 82 -4.08 3.74 7.15
C LEU A 82 -2.94 4.75 7.32
N ASP A 83 -3.20 6.03 7.07
CA ASP A 83 -2.22 7.10 7.17
C ASP A 83 -1.72 7.24 8.61
N GLU A 84 -2.62 7.33 9.59
CA GLU A 84 -2.28 7.53 11.01
C GLU A 84 -1.64 6.30 11.67
N GLY A 85 -2.00 5.09 11.24
CA GLY A 85 -1.49 3.84 11.82
C GLY A 85 -0.42 3.20 10.96
N PHE A 86 -0.83 2.64 9.82
CA PHE A 86 0.00 1.73 9.03
C PHE A 86 1.19 2.44 8.37
N PHE A 87 0.96 3.59 7.74
CA PHE A 87 2.00 4.32 7.01
C PHE A 87 2.85 5.20 7.93
N LYS A 88 2.21 5.97 8.82
CA LYS A 88 2.93 6.84 9.77
C LYS A 88 3.88 6.07 10.66
N SER A 89 3.51 4.89 11.18
CA SER A 89 4.43 4.06 11.98
C SER A 89 5.70 3.64 11.21
N ARG A 90 5.65 3.51 9.88
CA ARG A 90 6.83 3.25 9.04
C ARG A 90 7.61 4.52 8.78
N PHE A 91 6.91 5.61 8.48
CA PHE A 91 7.51 6.92 8.21
C PHE A 91 8.24 7.50 9.43
N ASP A 92 7.68 7.36 10.63
CA ASP A 92 8.27 7.88 11.87
C ASP A 92 9.55 7.15 12.27
N ARG A 93 9.78 5.93 11.79
CA ARG A 93 11.06 5.20 11.95
C ARG A 93 12.17 5.72 11.04
N CYS A 94 11.85 6.59 10.07
CA CYS A 94 12.82 7.18 9.16
C CYS A 94 13.41 8.47 9.76
N THR A 95 14.74 8.58 9.69
CA THR A 95 15.50 9.81 9.92
C THR A 95 15.19 10.83 8.83
N ASP A 96 15.52 12.10 9.05
CA ASP A 96 15.25 13.16 8.06
C ASP A 96 15.91 12.89 6.71
N LYS A 97 17.15 12.36 6.70
CA LYS A 97 17.86 11.98 5.47
C LYS A 97 17.19 10.81 4.74
N GLU A 98 16.61 9.87 5.47
CA GLU A 98 15.84 8.77 4.88
C GLU A 98 14.50 9.27 4.33
N LYS A 99 13.85 10.21 5.01
CA LYS A 99 12.62 10.88 4.53
C LYS A 99 12.88 11.66 3.24
N GLU A 100 13.98 12.42 3.16
CA GLU A 100 14.42 13.08 1.92
C GLU A 100 14.59 12.07 0.77
N PHE A 101 15.18 10.90 1.06
CA PHE A 101 15.43 9.86 0.06
C PHE A 101 14.11 9.29 -0.50
N ILE A 102 13.18 8.88 0.36
CA ILE A 102 11.90 8.32 -0.09
C ILE A 102 11.02 9.39 -0.77
N GLN A 103 11.13 10.66 -0.36
CA GLN A 103 10.51 11.77 -1.09
C GLN A 103 11.14 11.97 -2.47
N ALA A 104 12.45 11.78 -2.61
CA ALA A 104 13.12 11.81 -3.90
C ALA A 104 12.66 10.65 -4.81
N MET A 105 12.37 9.46 -4.25
CA MET A 105 11.74 8.37 -5.01
C MET A 105 10.37 8.77 -5.55
N VAL A 106 9.53 9.41 -4.74
CA VAL A 106 8.21 9.92 -5.19
C VAL A 106 8.36 10.95 -6.31
N LYS A 107 9.36 11.82 -6.22
CA LYS A 107 9.67 12.84 -7.24
C LYS A 107 10.22 12.25 -8.54
N CYS A 108 10.62 10.98 -8.59
CA CYS A 108 10.95 10.32 -9.85
C CYS A 108 9.76 10.28 -10.81
N GLY A 109 8.52 10.28 -10.27
CA GLY A 109 7.28 10.23 -11.06
C GLY A 109 6.88 8.83 -11.53
N GLU A 110 7.81 7.87 -11.47
CA GLU A 110 7.59 6.46 -11.80
C GLU A 110 8.19 5.55 -10.72
N LEU A 111 7.55 4.40 -10.51
CA LEU A 111 8.03 3.31 -9.67
C LEU A 111 7.97 2.00 -10.48
N PRO A 112 8.98 1.11 -10.36
CA PRO A 112 10.21 1.25 -9.58
C PRO A 112 11.10 2.42 -10.07
N CYS A 113 11.75 3.13 -9.14
CA CYS A 113 12.65 4.24 -9.50
C CYS A 113 14.11 3.77 -9.56
N THR A 114 14.88 4.30 -10.51
CA THR A 114 16.33 4.05 -10.56
C THR A 114 17.07 4.82 -9.47
N ILE A 115 18.12 4.21 -8.90
CA ILE A 115 18.97 4.87 -7.91
C ILE A 115 19.68 6.12 -8.46
N ASN A 116 19.92 6.14 -9.78
CA ASN A 116 20.49 7.29 -10.48
C ASN A 116 19.52 8.49 -10.48
N ASN A 117 18.24 8.25 -10.72
CA ASN A 117 17.22 9.30 -10.67
C ASN A 117 17.07 9.87 -9.25
N VAL A 118 17.07 9.00 -8.22
CA VAL A 118 17.06 9.45 -6.82
C VAL A 118 18.29 10.30 -6.50
N ALA A 119 19.49 9.86 -6.90
CA ALA A 119 20.74 10.61 -6.73
C ALA A 119 20.69 11.98 -7.41
N LYS A 120 20.16 12.04 -8.64
CA LYS A 120 19.99 13.27 -9.41
C LYS A 120 19.04 14.24 -8.70
N ILE A 121 17.90 13.77 -8.19
CA ILE A 121 16.93 14.59 -7.46
C ILE A 121 17.53 15.12 -6.16
N LEU A 122 18.31 14.29 -5.44
CA LEU A 122 18.99 14.67 -4.21
C LEU A 122 20.25 15.53 -4.45
N LYS A 123 20.69 15.70 -5.70
CA LYS A 123 21.96 16.35 -6.08
C LYS A 123 23.17 15.76 -5.36
N LYS A 124 23.20 14.42 -5.26
CA LYS A 124 24.23 13.64 -4.56
C LYS A 124 24.78 12.55 -5.49
N SER A 125 25.93 11.98 -5.15
CA SER A 125 26.45 10.82 -5.88
C SER A 125 25.75 9.53 -5.43
N VAL A 126 25.62 8.55 -6.33
CA VAL A 126 25.04 7.22 -5.99
C VAL A 126 25.78 6.56 -4.83
N GLY A 127 27.11 6.68 -4.79
CA GLY A 127 27.93 6.18 -3.67
C GLY A 127 27.56 6.82 -2.34
N SER A 128 27.35 8.14 -2.31
CA SER A 128 27.02 8.87 -1.07
C SER A 128 25.64 8.53 -0.49
N ILE A 129 24.68 8.09 -1.31
CA ILE A 129 23.33 7.71 -0.87
C ILE A 129 23.18 6.20 -0.62
N SER A 130 24.22 5.41 -0.92
CA SER A 130 24.20 3.95 -0.76
C SER A 130 23.98 3.50 0.69
N PRO A 131 24.60 4.12 1.73
CA PRO A 131 24.32 3.77 3.12
C PRO A 131 22.86 4.02 3.51
N ILE A 132 22.26 5.13 3.07
CA ILE A 132 20.86 5.48 3.35
C ILE A 132 19.93 4.46 2.68
N ARG A 133 20.21 4.08 1.43
CA ARG A 133 19.49 3.01 0.72
C ARG A 133 19.52 1.71 1.51
N ALA A 134 20.69 1.29 2.00
CA ALA A 134 20.82 0.06 2.78
C ALA A 134 20.02 0.12 4.10
N GLN A 135 20.02 1.27 4.78
CA GLN A 135 19.22 1.48 6.00
C GLN A 135 17.70 1.39 5.73
N LEU A 136 17.23 1.99 4.63
CA LEU A 136 15.82 1.89 4.22
C LEU A 136 15.40 0.46 3.86
N ILE A 137 16.29 -0.31 3.22
CA ILE A 137 16.07 -1.73 2.94
C ILE A 137 15.98 -2.51 4.26
N ASN A 138 16.94 -2.31 5.17
CA ASN A 138 16.95 -2.98 6.48
C ASN A 138 15.71 -2.66 7.32
N LYS A 139 15.16 -1.44 7.20
CA LYS A 139 13.91 -1.03 7.88
C LYS A 139 12.65 -1.58 7.21
N GLY A 140 12.79 -2.22 6.05
CA GLY A 140 11.70 -2.73 5.24
C GLY A 140 10.84 -1.61 4.66
N ILE A 141 11.41 -0.46 4.32
CA ILE A 141 10.70 0.66 3.69
C ILE A 141 10.74 0.52 2.16
N ILE A 142 11.90 0.12 1.63
CA ILE A 142 12.13 -0.09 0.20
C ILE A 142 12.79 -1.46 -0.01
N TYR A 143 12.76 -1.96 -1.24
CA TYR A 143 13.49 -3.14 -1.66
C TYR A 143 14.13 -2.92 -3.04
N SER A 144 15.10 -3.77 -3.40
CA SER A 144 15.70 -3.77 -4.74
C SER A 144 14.90 -4.69 -5.65
N VAL A 145 14.29 -4.14 -6.69
CA VAL A 145 13.50 -4.93 -7.66
C VAL A 145 14.44 -5.70 -8.58
N LYS A 146 15.44 -4.99 -9.12
CA LYS A 146 16.58 -5.53 -9.89
C LYS A 146 17.77 -4.59 -9.75
N TYR A 147 18.86 -4.88 -10.44
CA TYR A 147 20.09 -4.07 -10.35
C TYR A 147 19.80 -2.60 -10.67
N GLY A 148 20.00 -1.72 -9.68
CA GLY A 148 19.85 -0.27 -9.83
C GLY A 148 18.43 0.27 -9.70
N GLU A 149 17.42 -0.58 -9.51
CA GLU A 149 16.01 -0.17 -9.34
C GLU A 149 15.49 -0.53 -7.95
N ILE A 150 14.73 0.41 -7.37
CA ILE A 150 14.16 0.31 -6.04
C ILE A 150 12.67 0.69 -6.05
N ASP A 151 11.91 0.06 -5.16
CA ASP A 151 10.50 0.34 -4.96
C ASP A 151 10.12 0.22 -3.47
N PHE A 152 8.94 0.70 -3.08
CA PHE A 152 8.42 0.58 -1.73
C PHE A 152 7.98 -0.85 -1.44
N THR A 153 8.26 -1.33 -0.23
CA THR A 153 7.86 -2.69 0.19
C THR A 153 6.36 -2.85 0.38
N VAL A 154 5.62 -1.75 0.49
CA VAL A 154 4.16 -1.76 0.61
C VAL A 154 3.55 -0.87 -0.48
N PRO A 155 2.47 -1.32 -1.14
CA PRO A 155 1.73 -0.49 -2.08
C PRO A 155 1.22 0.82 -1.45
N GLN A 156 1.03 1.83 -2.30
CA GLN A 156 0.45 3.14 -1.96
C GLN A 156 1.26 3.99 -0.96
N PHE A 157 2.47 3.56 -0.58
CA PHE A 157 3.34 4.36 0.29
C PHE A 157 3.74 5.69 -0.37
N ASP A 158 3.91 5.71 -1.69
CA ASP A 158 4.14 6.92 -2.46
C ASP A 158 2.96 7.91 -2.38
N LEU A 159 1.72 7.39 -2.41
CA LEU A 159 0.50 8.19 -2.28
C LEU A 159 0.40 8.79 -0.88
N PHE A 160 0.76 8.03 0.17
CA PHE A 160 0.88 8.56 1.52
C PHE A 160 1.90 9.69 1.59
N LEU A 161 3.11 9.49 1.03
CA LEU A 161 4.16 10.51 1.01
C LEU A 161 3.74 11.80 0.29
N LYS A 162 2.96 11.69 -0.81
CA LYS A 162 2.36 12.84 -1.50
C LYS A 162 1.36 13.62 -0.64
N ARG A 163 0.68 12.97 0.30
CA ARG A 163 -0.28 13.63 1.22
C ARG A 163 0.42 14.34 2.38
N VAL A 164 1.47 13.74 2.94
CA VAL A 164 2.16 14.29 4.14
C VAL A 164 3.29 15.26 3.82
N THR A 165 3.80 15.25 2.59
CA THR A 165 4.86 16.15 2.13
C THR A 165 4.26 17.26 1.27
N LYS A 166 3.67 18.27 1.91
CA LYS A 166 3.28 19.54 1.26
C LYS A 166 4.31 20.61 1.54
#